data_AF-A0A1Q6Y768-F1
#
_entry.id   AF-A0A1Q6Y768-F1
#
_cell.length_a   1.000
_cell.length_b   1.000
_cell.length_c   1.000
_cell.angle_alpha   90.00
_cell.angle_beta   90.00
_cell.angle_gamma   90.00
#
_symmetry.space_group_name_H-M   'P 1'
#
loop_
_entity.id
_entity.type
_entity.pdbx_description
1 polymer ?
#
loop_
_entity_poly.entity_id
_entity_poly.type
_entity_poly.pdbx_seq_one_letter_code
_entity_poly.pdbx_strand_id
1 'polypeptide(L)'
;MHILFQWAMKWELLDLQLNPMKLVQVKGSSKRVREPLTLTVKQFHHLLRFVVEPFRTMCIVAMCLGIRASELVGLQWNDFDWKNRCVTIQRGIVIGRIGEVKTRHSNKAIPLDPHLASMLLQYRREAGYGDWVFQSSRTDKPWWPWTIQRNHLIPAGLKAGLGRIGWHTFRHNYSTMLRALKVDVKVQQELLRHADIRTTLNIYTQAVPEALRNVNSRVVQMVLPERKSA
;
A
#
# COMPACT_ATOMS: atom_id res chain seq x y z
N MET A 1 8.24 -20.47 15.46
CA MET A 1 8.35 -21.63 16.38
C MET A 1 7.15 -22.55 16.33
N HIS A 2 5.91 -22.13 16.64
CA HIS A 2 4.74 -23.04 16.58
C HIS A 2 4.58 -23.78 15.24
N ILE A 3 4.63 -23.06 14.12
CA ILE A 3 4.52 -23.64 12.77
C ILE A 3 5.67 -24.62 12.48
N LEU A 4 6.89 -24.33 12.94
CA LEU A 4 8.05 -25.20 12.75
C LEU A 4 7.82 -26.58 13.38
N PHE A 5 7.45 -26.61 14.66
CA PHE A 5 7.13 -27.86 15.37
C PHE A 5 5.94 -28.59 14.74
N GLN A 6 4.94 -27.85 14.25
CA GLN A 6 3.80 -28.45 13.56
C GLN A 6 4.20 -29.17 12.27
N TRP A 7 5.13 -28.59 11.48
CA TRP A 7 5.67 -29.26 10.29
C TRP A 7 6.62 -30.41 10.64
N ALA A 8 7.47 -30.23 11.65
CA ALA A 8 8.37 -31.30 12.11
C ALA A 8 7.61 -32.54 12.59
N MET A 9 6.49 -32.35 13.32
CA MET A 9 5.58 -33.44 13.68
C MET A 9 4.87 -34.04 12.47
N LYS A 10 4.40 -33.20 11.53
CA LYS A 10 3.74 -33.67 10.30
C LYS A 10 4.66 -34.52 9.43
N TRP A 11 5.96 -34.21 9.43
CA TRP A 11 6.98 -34.98 8.71
C TRP A 11 7.63 -36.06 9.57
N GLU A 12 7.08 -36.34 10.76
CA GLU A 12 7.56 -37.41 11.65
C GLU A 12 9.03 -37.26 12.04
N LEU A 13 9.58 -36.04 11.95
CA LEU A 13 10.95 -35.71 12.37
C LEU A 13 11.09 -35.64 13.89
N LEU A 14 9.95 -35.57 14.59
CA LEU A 14 9.86 -35.53 16.04
C LEU A 14 8.74 -36.48 16.50
N ASP A 15 9.08 -37.41 17.37
CA ASP A 15 8.11 -38.30 18.02
C ASP A 15 7.48 -37.60 19.23
N LEU A 16 6.60 -36.63 18.94
CA LEU A 16 5.87 -35.87 19.95
C LEU A 16 4.38 -36.02 19.69
N GLN A 17 3.62 -36.33 20.75
CA GLN A 17 2.16 -36.44 20.66
C GLN A 17 1.46 -35.08 20.59
N LEU A 18 2.12 -34.00 21.04
CA LEU A 18 1.59 -32.65 21.03
C LEU A 18 2.69 -31.65 20.68
N ASN A 19 2.33 -30.63 19.90
CA ASN A 19 3.22 -29.52 19.61
C ASN A 19 3.56 -28.77 20.92
N PRO A 20 4.84 -28.78 21.38
CA PRO A 20 5.23 -28.19 22.66
C PRO A 20 4.97 -26.68 22.71
N MET A 21 4.94 -26.03 21.54
CA MET A 21 4.62 -24.60 21.43
C MET A 21 3.16 -24.27 21.77
N LYS A 22 2.25 -25.26 21.85
CA LYS A 22 0.87 -25.04 22.33
C LYS A 22 0.82 -24.66 23.81
N LEU A 23 1.80 -25.10 24.60
CA LEU A 23 1.89 -24.84 26.03
C LEU A 23 2.61 -23.51 26.33
N VAL A 24 3.29 -22.95 25.32
CA VAL A 24 4.01 -21.69 25.45
C VAL A 24 3.02 -20.53 25.42
N GLN A 25 2.70 -20.00 26.60
CA GLN A 25 1.97 -18.75 26.74
C GLN A 25 2.95 -17.59 26.76
N VAL A 26 3.05 -16.85 25.65
CA VAL A 26 3.89 -15.66 25.61
C VAL A 26 3.12 -14.48 26.23
N LYS A 27 3.24 -14.34 27.56
CA LYS A 27 2.70 -13.18 28.30
C LYS A 27 3.32 -11.89 27.77
N GLY A 28 2.49 -10.89 27.48
CA GLY A 28 2.94 -9.58 26.99
C GLY A 28 3.29 -9.51 25.50
N SER A 29 3.32 -10.63 24.77
CA SER A 29 3.42 -10.55 23.31
C SER A 29 2.05 -10.23 22.72
N SER A 30 2.05 -9.33 21.73
CA SER A 30 0.97 -9.06 20.78
C SER A 30 -0.19 -8.14 21.20
N LYS A 31 -0.10 -7.38 22.29
CA LYS A 31 -0.86 -6.11 22.34
C LYS A 31 0.02 -5.01 21.75
N ARG A 32 -0.38 -4.49 20.59
CA ARG A 32 0.30 -3.36 19.95
C ARG A 32 0.29 -2.20 20.95
N VAL A 33 1.44 -1.86 21.52
CA VAL A 33 1.56 -0.86 22.61
C VAL A 33 1.28 0.56 22.11
N ARG A 34 1.39 0.80 20.81
CA ARG A 34 1.13 2.10 20.18
C ARG A 34 0.05 1.99 19.12
N GLU A 35 -0.89 2.92 19.17
CA GLU A 35 -1.87 3.08 18.10
C GLU A 35 -1.18 3.40 16.77
N PRO A 36 -1.72 2.94 15.64
CA PRO A 36 -1.18 3.29 14.33
C PRO A 36 -1.30 4.79 14.12
N LEU A 37 -0.19 5.44 13.78
CA LEU A 37 -0.20 6.85 13.42
C LEU A 37 -1.13 7.07 12.22
N THR A 38 -2.08 7.97 12.38
CA THR A 38 -3.00 8.44 11.34
C THR A 38 -2.69 9.91 11.07
N LEU A 39 -2.70 10.30 9.79
CA LEU A 39 -2.41 11.64 9.31
C LEU A 39 -3.69 12.28 8.80
N THR A 40 -3.96 13.52 9.22
CA THR A 40 -4.95 14.33 8.51
C THR A 40 -4.42 14.71 7.12
N VAL A 41 -5.32 15.07 6.20
CA VAL A 41 -4.95 15.59 4.87
C VAL A 41 -3.98 16.78 4.98
N LYS A 42 -4.23 17.69 5.93
CA LYS A 42 -3.36 18.85 6.19
C LYS A 42 -1.95 18.41 6.63
N GLN A 43 -1.85 17.46 7.55
CA GLN A 43 -0.56 16.91 7.99
C GLN A 43 0.16 16.17 6.86
N PHE A 44 -0.58 15.45 6.01
CA PHE A 44 -0.01 14.81 4.83
C PHE A 44 0.59 15.83 3.87
N HIS A 45 -0.14 16.90 3.51
CA HIS A 45 0.43 17.97 2.69
C HIS A 45 1.60 18.68 3.36
N HIS A 46 1.58 18.85 4.68
CA HIS A 46 2.70 19.42 5.42
C HIS A 46 3.94 18.51 5.31
N LEU A 47 3.79 17.19 5.48
CA LEU A 47 4.85 16.21 5.26
C LEU A 47 5.45 16.32 3.85
N LEU A 48 4.60 16.43 2.82
CA LEU A 48 5.06 16.51 1.43
C LEU A 48 5.96 17.72 1.13
N ARG A 49 5.95 18.78 1.96
CA ARG A 49 6.86 19.93 1.81
C ARG A 49 8.32 19.57 2.14
N PHE A 50 8.55 18.49 2.87
CA PHE A 50 9.88 18.03 3.27
C PHE A 50 10.35 16.80 2.49
N VAL A 51 9.56 16.35 1.51
CA VAL A 51 9.87 15.18 0.68
C VAL A 51 10.14 15.65 -0.74
N VAL A 52 11.28 15.26 -1.29
CA VAL A 52 11.68 15.58 -2.67
C VAL A 52 11.12 14.56 -3.66
N GLU A 53 11.03 14.94 -4.94
CA GLU A 53 10.74 13.97 -6.01
C GLU A 53 11.90 12.97 -6.16
N PRO A 54 11.62 11.71 -6.55
CA PRO A 54 10.32 11.12 -6.87
C PRO A 54 9.52 10.64 -5.65
N PHE A 55 10.10 10.73 -4.44
CA PHE A 55 9.51 10.16 -3.22
C PHE A 55 8.21 10.87 -2.81
N ARG A 56 8.07 12.13 -3.18
CA ARG A 56 6.85 12.91 -2.97
C ARG A 56 5.69 12.34 -3.80
N THR A 57 5.90 12.05 -5.09
CA THR A 57 4.94 11.35 -5.94
C THR A 57 4.62 9.95 -5.39
N MET A 58 5.64 9.21 -4.91
CA MET A 58 5.43 7.90 -4.27
C MET A 58 4.49 7.97 -3.06
N CYS A 59 4.63 8.99 -2.20
CA CYS A 59 3.73 9.20 -1.06
C CYS A 59 2.29 9.43 -1.49
N ILE A 60 2.07 10.24 -2.54
CA ILE A 60 0.74 10.54 -3.07
C ILE A 60 0.09 9.26 -3.61
N VAL A 61 0.81 8.49 -4.43
CA VAL A 61 0.32 7.22 -4.97
C VAL A 61 -0.02 6.22 -3.85
N ALA A 62 0.86 6.10 -2.84
CA ALA A 62 0.61 5.23 -1.69
C ALA A 62 -0.63 5.64 -0.88
N MET A 63 -0.84 6.95 -0.72
CA MET A 63 -1.98 7.52 0.00
C MET A 63 -3.30 7.37 -0.77
N CYS A 64 -3.27 7.50 -2.10
CA CYS A 64 -4.45 7.47 -2.96
C CYS A 64 -4.89 6.06 -3.38
N LEU A 65 -3.95 5.12 -3.53
CA LEU A 65 -4.24 3.75 -3.97
C LEU A 65 -4.19 2.73 -2.82
N GLY A 66 -3.66 3.12 -1.66
CA GLY A 66 -3.54 2.24 -0.49
C GLY A 66 -2.66 1.00 -0.71
N ILE A 67 -1.78 0.99 -1.71
CA ILE A 67 -0.95 -0.17 -2.07
C ILE A 67 0.20 -0.41 -1.07
N ARG A 68 0.73 -1.65 -1.05
CA ARG A 68 1.88 -1.98 -0.18
C ARG A 68 3.16 -1.35 -0.73
N ALA A 69 4.14 -1.08 0.14
CA ALA A 69 5.41 -0.48 -0.26
C ALA A 69 6.15 -1.30 -1.32
N SER A 70 6.11 -2.63 -1.22
CA SER A 70 6.69 -3.57 -2.19
C SER A 70 6.00 -3.52 -3.55
N GLU A 71 4.69 -3.25 -3.58
CA GLU A 71 3.89 -3.12 -4.80
C GLU A 71 4.12 -1.75 -5.46
N LEU A 72 4.21 -0.69 -4.64
CA LEU A 72 4.49 0.67 -5.09
C LEU A 72 5.78 0.75 -5.91
N VAL A 73 6.88 0.19 -5.39
CA VAL A 73 8.15 0.16 -6.13
C VAL A 73 8.14 -0.83 -7.28
N GLY A 74 7.18 -1.76 -7.32
CA GLY A 74 6.98 -2.71 -8.40
C GLY A 74 6.14 -2.17 -9.57
N LEU A 75 5.58 -0.97 -9.46
CA LEU A 75 4.75 -0.39 -10.52
C LEU A 75 5.55 -0.12 -11.79
N GLN A 76 4.99 -0.55 -12.92
CA GLN A 76 5.45 -0.19 -14.26
C GLN A 76 4.39 0.60 -15.02
N TRP A 77 4.79 1.35 -16.05
CA TRP A 77 3.85 2.14 -16.86
C TRP A 77 2.83 1.29 -17.61
N ASN A 78 3.20 0.06 -17.98
CA ASN A 78 2.31 -0.91 -18.64
C ASN A 78 1.28 -1.54 -17.68
N ASP A 79 1.39 -1.30 -16.37
CA ASP A 79 0.38 -1.75 -15.40
C ASP A 79 -0.87 -0.86 -15.42
N PHE A 80 -0.80 0.31 -16.06
CA PHE A 80 -1.87 1.29 -16.14
C PHE A 80 -2.65 1.14 -17.44
N ASP A 81 -3.95 0.86 -17.31
CA ASP A 81 -4.90 0.98 -18.40
C ASP A 81 -5.47 2.40 -18.39
N TRP A 82 -4.83 3.28 -19.16
CA TRP A 82 -5.20 4.70 -19.26
C TRP A 82 -6.59 4.90 -19.87
N LYS A 83 -7.03 3.98 -20.74
CA LYS A 83 -8.33 4.06 -21.41
C LYS A 83 -9.46 3.69 -20.45
N ASN A 84 -9.29 2.58 -19.72
CA ASN A 84 -10.30 2.10 -18.77
C ASN A 84 -10.16 2.72 -17.37
N ARG A 85 -9.14 3.55 -17.17
CA ARG A 85 -8.83 4.28 -15.93
C ARG A 85 -8.69 3.33 -14.74
N CYS A 86 -7.78 2.38 -14.88
CA CYS A 86 -7.43 1.47 -13.79
C CYS A 86 -5.95 1.10 -13.81
N VAL A 87 -5.46 0.61 -12.68
CA VAL A 87 -4.11 0.08 -12.52
C VAL A 87 -4.18 -1.34 -11.97
N THR A 88 -3.46 -2.25 -12.60
CA THR A 88 -3.37 -3.65 -12.18
C THR A 88 -2.01 -3.90 -11.57
N ILE A 89 -1.97 -4.25 -10.28
CA ILE A 89 -0.70 -4.49 -9.59
C ILE A 89 -0.24 -5.92 -9.88
N GLN A 90 0.74 -6.07 -10.77
CA GLN A 90 1.19 -7.39 -11.24
C GLN A 90 2.36 -7.96 -10.43
N ARG A 91 3.13 -7.09 -9.78
CA ARG A 91 4.40 -7.47 -9.16
C ARG A 91 4.66 -6.76 -7.84
N GLY A 92 5.44 -7.40 -7.00
CA GLY A 92 5.95 -6.84 -5.76
C GLY A 92 7.44 -7.14 -5.61
N ILE A 93 8.21 -6.16 -5.14
CA ILE A 93 9.65 -6.31 -4.94
C ILE A 93 9.93 -6.48 -3.45
N VAL A 94 10.49 -7.63 -3.09
CA VAL A 94 10.84 -7.97 -1.70
C VAL A 94 12.28 -8.44 -1.67
N ILE A 95 13.14 -7.71 -0.94
CA ILE A 95 14.57 -8.03 -0.81
C ILE A 95 15.24 -8.18 -2.20
N GLY A 96 14.89 -7.30 -3.14
CA GLY A 96 15.49 -7.26 -4.48
C GLY A 96 15.04 -8.37 -5.43
N ARG A 97 14.17 -9.27 -4.97
CA ARG A 97 13.53 -10.28 -5.80
C ARG A 97 12.19 -9.75 -6.26
N ILE A 98 12.00 -9.74 -7.58
CA ILE A 98 10.70 -9.48 -8.19
C ILE A 98 9.89 -10.75 -7.99
N GLY A 99 8.84 -10.65 -7.17
CA GLY A 99 7.83 -11.68 -7.06
C GLY A 99 6.58 -11.24 -7.81
N GLU A 100 5.95 -12.16 -8.53
CA GLU A 100 4.57 -11.98 -8.93
C GLU A 100 3.70 -11.84 -7.68
N VAL A 101 2.64 -11.05 -7.77
CA VAL A 101 1.72 -10.95 -6.64
C VAL A 101 1.03 -12.29 -6.43
N LYS A 102 1.44 -12.98 -5.36
CA LYS A 102 0.89 -14.27 -4.96
C LYS A 102 -0.55 -14.08 -4.51
N THR A 103 -1.53 -14.15 -5.41
CA THR A 103 -2.95 -14.56 -5.23
C THR A 103 -3.91 -13.87 -6.22
N ARG A 104 -5.04 -14.55 -6.52
CA ARG A 104 -6.20 -14.05 -7.29
C ARG A 104 -6.72 -12.67 -6.83
N HIS A 105 -6.64 -12.36 -5.54
CA HIS A 105 -7.09 -11.07 -4.98
C HIS A 105 -6.13 -9.91 -5.28
N SER A 106 -4.86 -10.21 -5.55
CA SER A 106 -3.84 -9.20 -5.80
C SER A 106 -3.90 -8.65 -7.22
N ASN A 107 -4.43 -9.44 -8.17
CA ASN A 107 -4.66 -9.08 -9.57
C ASN A 107 -5.91 -8.21 -9.82
N LYS A 108 -6.66 -7.84 -8.77
CA LYS A 108 -7.80 -6.95 -8.94
C LYS A 108 -7.31 -5.55 -9.32
N ALA A 109 -7.87 -5.02 -10.40
CA ALA A 109 -7.60 -3.67 -10.86
C ALA A 109 -8.13 -2.64 -9.84
N ILE A 110 -7.32 -1.64 -9.55
CA ILE A 110 -7.70 -0.49 -8.72
C ILE A 110 -8.15 0.62 -9.68
N PRO A 111 -9.32 1.23 -9.48
CA PRO A 111 -9.71 2.43 -10.21
C PRO A 111 -8.66 3.54 -10.11
N LEU A 112 -8.45 4.24 -11.21
CA LEU A 112 -7.53 5.36 -11.29
C LEU A 112 -8.31 6.65 -11.50
N ASP A 113 -8.26 7.53 -10.50
CA ASP A 113 -8.88 8.86 -10.60
C ASP A 113 -8.18 9.74 -11.67
N PRO A 114 -8.92 10.55 -12.44
CA PRO A 114 -8.34 11.42 -13.47
C PRO A 114 -7.26 12.39 -12.97
N HIS A 115 -7.36 12.90 -11.74
CA HIS A 115 -6.35 13.82 -11.19
C HIS A 115 -5.06 13.08 -10.87
N LEU A 116 -5.17 11.88 -10.31
CA LEU A 116 -4.01 11.04 -10.07
C LEU A 116 -3.35 10.60 -11.38
N ALA A 117 -4.16 10.24 -12.40
CA ALA A 117 -3.67 9.89 -13.72
C ALA A 117 -2.90 11.06 -14.37
N SER A 118 -3.47 12.26 -14.35
CA SER A 118 -2.85 13.46 -14.92
C SER A 118 -1.53 13.80 -14.24
N MET A 119 -1.49 13.70 -12.91
CA MET A 119 -0.27 13.90 -12.12
C MET A 119 0.81 12.86 -12.48
N LEU A 120 0.44 11.58 -12.62
CA LEU A 120 1.37 10.52 -13.02
C LEU A 120 1.91 10.72 -14.44
N LEU A 121 1.08 11.16 -15.39
CA LEU A 121 1.52 11.46 -16.76
C LEU A 121 2.42 12.70 -16.81
N GLN A 122 2.19 13.70 -15.96
CA GLN A 122 3.12 14.82 -15.79
C GLN A 122 4.47 14.32 -15.24
N TYR A 123 4.44 13.57 -14.14
CA TYR A 123 5.64 13.00 -13.55
C TYR A 123 6.41 12.11 -14.54
N ARG A 124 5.72 11.33 -15.38
CA ARG A 124 6.35 10.52 -16.45
C ARG A 124 7.17 11.36 -17.43
N ARG A 125 6.69 12.56 -17.77
CA ARG A 125 7.40 13.48 -18.68
C ARG A 125 8.67 14.03 -18.03
N GLU A 126 8.65 14.25 -16.72
CA GLU A 126 9.78 14.80 -15.95
C GLU A 126 10.81 13.73 -15.55
N ALA A 127 10.37 12.51 -15.24
CA ALA A 127 11.22 11.41 -14.75
C ALA A 127 12.07 10.75 -15.85
N GLY A 128 11.74 10.98 -17.13
CA GLY A 128 12.46 10.41 -18.27
C GLY A 128 12.00 9.01 -18.66
N TYR A 129 12.89 8.27 -19.33
CA TYR A 129 12.58 6.97 -19.93
C TYR A 129 12.85 5.79 -19.00
N GLY A 130 11.97 4.79 -19.04
CA GLY A 130 12.11 3.53 -18.32
C GLY A 130 10.76 2.86 -18.10
N ASP A 131 10.78 1.55 -17.83
CA ASP A 131 9.54 0.78 -17.65
C ASP A 131 8.92 0.99 -16.26
N TRP A 132 9.76 1.22 -15.26
CA TRP A 132 9.33 1.39 -13.86
C TRP A 132 8.85 2.82 -13.62
N VAL A 133 7.75 2.95 -12.89
CA VAL A 133 7.25 4.27 -12.46
C VAL A 133 8.26 4.94 -11.52
N PHE A 134 8.85 4.17 -10.61
CA PHE A 134 9.78 4.67 -9.60
C PHE A 134 11.14 3.97 -9.68
N GLN A 135 11.94 4.36 -10.67
CA GLN A 135 13.34 3.92 -10.82
C GLN A 135 14.35 4.93 -10.27
N SER A 136 15.53 4.43 -9.93
CA SER A 136 16.70 5.25 -9.62
C SER A 136 17.40 5.64 -10.92
N SER A 137 17.63 6.94 -11.13
CA SER A 137 18.37 7.48 -12.27
C SER A 137 19.83 7.02 -12.37
N ARG A 138 20.37 6.42 -11.29
CA ARG A 138 21.76 5.95 -11.25
C ARG A 138 21.90 4.46 -11.60
N THR A 139 20.86 3.67 -11.36
CA THR A 139 20.95 2.20 -11.47
C THR A 139 19.92 1.58 -12.40
N ASP A 140 19.01 2.39 -12.97
CA ASP A 140 17.86 1.99 -13.79
C ASP A 140 17.01 0.87 -13.17
N LYS A 141 17.11 0.76 -11.84
CA LYS A 141 16.43 -0.25 -11.03
C LYS A 141 15.43 0.44 -10.11
N PRO A 142 14.35 -0.27 -9.73
CA PRO A 142 13.40 0.21 -8.75
C PRO A 142 14.08 0.64 -7.45
N TRP A 143 13.54 1.68 -6.83
CA TRP A 143 14.00 2.09 -5.51
C TRP A 143 13.70 1.03 -4.45
N TRP A 144 14.55 0.98 -3.43
CA TRP A 144 14.36 0.13 -2.27
C TRP A 144 13.47 0.83 -1.25
N PRO A 145 12.28 0.29 -0.90
CA PRO A 145 11.34 0.97 -0.01
C PRO A 145 11.95 1.32 1.35
N TRP A 146 12.79 0.43 1.90
CA TRP A 146 13.43 0.64 3.19
C TRP A 146 14.41 1.81 3.18
N THR A 147 15.21 1.94 2.12
CA THR A 147 16.16 3.05 1.94
C THR A 147 15.41 4.37 1.86
N ILE A 148 14.31 4.42 1.10
CA ILE A 148 13.49 5.63 1.01
C ILE A 148 12.87 5.99 2.36
N GLN A 149 12.33 4.99 3.07
CA GLN A 149 11.72 5.21 4.38
C GLN A 149 12.74 5.75 5.38
N ARG A 150 13.92 5.14 5.45
CA ARG A 150 14.97 5.50 6.40
C ARG A 150 15.57 6.88 6.10
N ASN A 151 15.85 7.16 4.84
CA ASN A 151 16.65 8.33 4.46
C ASN A 151 15.80 9.55 4.10
N HIS A 152 14.53 9.37 3.71
CA HIS A 152 13.67 10.46 3.28
C HIS A 152 12.41 10.61 4.14
N LEU A 153 11.62 9.53 4.34
CA LEU A 153 10.33 9.65 5.03
C LEU A 153 10.46 9.88 6.54
N ILE A 154 11.35 9.14 7.22
CA ILE A 154 11.55 9.32 8.66
C ILE A 154 12.10 10.72 8.94
N PRO A 155 13.16 11.21 8.25
CA PRO A 155 13.63 12.58 8.44
C PRO A 155 12.58 13.64 8.12
N ALA A 156 11.80 13.47 7.03
CA ALA A 156 10.72 14.38 6.68
C ALA A 156 9.63 14.41 7.77
N GLY A 157 9.25 13.24 8.28
CA GLY A 157 8.29 13.11 9.38
C GLY A 157 8.74 13.78 10.67
N LEU A 158 10.02 13.65 11.02
CA LEU A 158 10.60 14.32 12.17
C LEU A 158 10.64 15.84 11.99
N LYS A 159 11.05 16.33 10.82
CA LYS A 159 11.05 17.76 10.47
C LYS A 159 9.65 18.38 10.49
N ALA A 160 8.65 17.61 10.06
CA ALA A 160 7.25 18.01 10.06
C ALA A 160 6.57 17.93 11.45
N GLY A 161 7.28 17.47 12.49
CA GLY A 161 6.71 17.29 13.83
C GLY A 161 5.72 16.12 13.94
N LEU A 162 5.72 15.19 12.99
CA LEU A 162 4.78 14.06 12.90
C LEU A 162 5.36 12.74 13.43
N GLY A 163 6.63 12.74 13.83
CA GLY A 163 7.34 11.55 14.29
C GLY A 163 7.81 10.65 13.14
N ARG A 164 7.95 9.35 13.42
CA ARG A 164 8.50 8.37 12.46
C ARG A 164 7.42 7.88 11.50
N ILE A 165 7.37 8.47 10.30
CA ILE A 165 6.48 8.05 9.21
C ILE A 165 7.08 6.84 8.47
N GLY A 166 6.25 5.84 8.19
CA GLY A 166 6.61 4.70 7.34
C GLY A 166 5.57 4.45 6.24
N TRP A 167 5.89 3.58 5.28
CA TRP A 167 5.00 3.32 4.16
C TRP A 167 3.63 2.77 4.55
N HIS A 168 3.58 1.94 5.61
CA HIS A 168 2.32 1.43 6.14
C HIS A 168 1.42 2.52 6.72
N THR A 169 1.98 3.68 7.12
CA THR A 169 1.20 4.83 7.56
C THR A 169 0.24 5.29 6.46
N PHE A 170 0.68 5.37 5.21
CA PHE A 170 -0.19 5.81 4.09
C PHE A 170 -1.31 4.80 3.81
N ARG A 171 -0.99 3.51 3.82
CA ARG A 171 -2.01 2.46 3.65
C ARG A 171 -3.03 2.43 4.80
N HIS A 172 -2.59 2.62 6.04
CA HIS A 172 -3.49 2.75 7.18
C HIS A 172 -4.39 3.98 7.04
N ASN A 173 -3.82 5.12 6.61
CA ASN A 173 -4.60 6.32 6.33
C ASN A 173 -5.62 6.11 5.23
N TYR A 174 -5.28 5.44 4.13
CA TYR A 174 -6.23 5.07 3.09
C TYR A 174 -7.41 4.28 3.67
N SER A 175 -7.12 3.24 4.48
CA SER A 175 -8.17 2.49 5.18
C SER A 175 -9.01 3.35 6.13
N THR A 176 -8.41 4.32 6.83
CA THR A 176 -9.13 5.25 7.71
C THR A 176 -10.02 6.20 6.91
N MET A 177 -9.55 6.72 5.77
CA MET A 177 -10.35 7.57 4.88
C MET A 177 -11.56 6.80 4.32
N LEU A 178 -11.38 5.56 3.88
CA LEU A 178 -12.50 4.70 3.46
C LEU A 178 -13.54 4.52 4.56
N ARG A 179 -13.10 4.32 5.81
CA ARG A 179 -14.00 4.23 6.97
C ARG A 179 -14.72 5.55 7.24
N ALA A 180 -14.02 6.68 7.14
CA ALA A 180 -14.61 8.01 7.32
C ALA A 180 -15.68 8.32 6.26
N LEU A 181 -15.49 7.82 5.03
CA LEU A 181 -16.46 7.90 3.94
C LEU A 181 -17.67 6.96 4.10
N LYS A 182 -17.74 6.19 5.20
CA LYS A 182 -18.80 5.19 5.50
C LYS A 182 -18.99 4.18 4.37
N VAL A 183 -17.88 3.78 3.74
CA VAL A 183 -17.87 2.83 2.63
C VAL A 183 -18.23 1.44 3.12
N ASP A 184 -18.97 0.70 2.30
CA ASP A 184 -19.28 -0.71 2.56
C ASP A 184 -18.00 -1.55 2.74
N VAL A 185 -18.06 -2.51 3.67
CA VAL A 185 -16.91 -3.34 4.06
C VAL A 185 -16.34 -4.10 2.85
N LYS A 186 -17.19 -4.52 1.90
CA LYS A 186 -16.74 -5.21 0.69
C LYS A 186 -15.99 -4.27 -0.25
N VAL A 187 -16.52 -3.08 -0.49
CA VAL A 187 -15.84 -2.06 -1.32
C VAL A 187 -14.48 -1.71 -0.70
N GLN A 188 -14.42 -1.54 0.63
CA GLN A 188 -13.17 -1.29 1.35
C GLN A 188 -12.17 -2.46 1.21
N GLN A 189 -12.64 -3.70 1.32
CA GLN A 189 -11.81 -4.89 1.13
C GLN A 189 -11.16 -4.91 -0.25
N GLU A 190 -11.97 -4.69 -1.29
CA GLU A 190 -11.55 -4.80 -2.68
C GLU A 190 -10.56 -3.70 -3.04
N LEU A 191 -10.80 -2.47 -2.60
CA LEU A 191 -9.85 -1.36 -2.77
C LEU A 191 -8.52 -1.60 -2.04
N LEU A 192 -8.56 -2.16 -0.83
CA LEU A 192 -7.35 -2.52 -0.10
C LEU A 192 -6.68 -3.79 -0.64
N ARG A 193 -7.36 -4.57 -1.47
CA ARG A 193 -6.90 -5.88 -1.96
C ARG A 193 -6.47 -6.79 -0.81
N HIS A 194 -7.32 -6.88 0.20
CA HIS A 194 -7.14 -7.80 1.32
C HIS A 194 -7.58 -9.21 0.93
N ALA A 195 -6.66 -10.16 1.03
CA ALA A 195 -6.91 -11.57 0.76
C ALA A 195 -7.83 -12.21 1.82
N ASP A 196 -7.79 -11.70 3.05
CA ASP A 196 -8.62 -12.21 4.14
C ASP A 196 -9.42 -11.08 4.79
N ILE A 197 -10.74 -11.26 4.75
CA ILE A 197 -11.68 -10.68 5.70
C ILE A 197 -12.26 -11.94 6.33
N ARG A 198 -11.89 -12.19 7.58
CA ARG A 198 -12.41 -13.31 8.34
C ARG A 198 -13.93 -13.34 8.14
N THR A 199 -14.47 -14.47 7.68
CA THR A 199 -15.88 -14.86 7.68
C THR A 199 -16.80 -14.29 6.58
N THR A 200 -17.33 -15.21 5.76
CA THR A 200 -18.58 -15.16 4.97
C THR A 200 -18.72 -14.12 3.83
N LEU A 201 -18.30 -12.87 4.02
CA LEU A 201 -18.39 -11.79 3.02
C LEU A 201 -17.54 -12.04 1.76
N ASN A 202 -16.56 -12.93 1.85
CA ASN A 202 -15.66 -13.27 0.75
C ASN A 202 -16.29 -14.17 -0.32
N ILE A 203 -17.30 -14.96 0.04
CA ILE A 203 -17.81 -16.06 -0.79
C ILE A 203 -18.97 -15.59 -1.69
N TYR A 204 -19.80 -14.63 -1.24
CA TYR A 204 -21.10 -14.35 -1.88
C TYR A 204 -21.26 -12.97 -2.50
N THR A 205 -20.30 -12.05 -2.33
CA THR A 205 -20.47 -10.67 -2.79
C THR A 205 -19.22 -10.15 -3.50
N GLN A 206 -19.42 -9.35 -4.54
CA GLN A 206 -18.41 -8.55 -5.21
C GLN A 206 -18.87 -7.09 -5.21
N ALA A 207 -17.92 -6.17 -5.04
CA ALA A 207 -18.22 -4.75 -5.17
C ALA A 207 -18.50 -4.40 -6.63
N VAL A 208 -19.51 -3.54 -6.85
CA VAL A 208 -19.81 -3.00 -8.18
C VAL A 208 -18.64 -2.09 -8.64
N PRO A 209 -18.13 -2.21 -9.88
CA PRO A 209 -17.01 -1.41 -10.36
C PRO A 209 -17.20 0.11 -10.22
N GLU A 210 -18.43 0.59 -10.39
CA GLU A 210 -18.78 2.01 -10.23
C GLU A 210 -18.61 2.49 -8.78
N ALA A 211 -19.00 1.67 -7.80
CA ALA A 211 -18.82 1.99 -6.39
C ALA A 211 -17.32 2.09 -6.03
N LEU A 212 -16.50 1.19 -6.57
CA LEU A 212 -15.04 1.25 -6.39
C LEU A 212 -14.47 2.55 -6.98
N ARG A 213 -14.89 2.92 -8.20
CA ARG A 213 -14.46 4.16 -8.88
C ARG A 213 -14.84 5.40 -8.08
N ASN A 214 -16.11 5.54 -7.73
CA ASN A 214 -16.62 6.69 -6.97
C ASN A 214 -15.87 6.85 -5.64
N VAL A 215 -15.76 5.77 -4.87
CA VAL A 215 -15.08 5.81 -3.57
C VAL A 215 -13.59 6.17 -3.72
N ASN A 216 -12.88 5.57 -4.67
CA ASN A 216 -11.47 5.92 -4.88
C ASN A 216 -11.31 7.39 -5.29
N SER A 217 -12.15 7.88 -6.22
CA SER A 217 -12.15 9.30 -6.62
C SER A 217 -12.37 10.25 -5.46
N ARG A 218 -13.30 9.94 -4.54
CA ARG A 218 -13.52 10.76 -3.33
C ARG A 218 -12.26 10.83 -2.46
N VAL A 219 -11.56 9.71 -2.28
CA VAL A 219 -10.29 9.71 -1.54
C VAL A 219 -9.23 10.54 -2.25
N VAL A 220 -9.12 10.42 -3.58
CA VAL A 220 -8.16 11.21 -4.36
C VAL A 220 -8.46 12.70 -4.26
N GLN A 221 -9.73 13.12 -4.36
CA GLN A 221 -10.13 14.51 -4.20
C GLN A 221 -9.81 15.08 -2.80
N MET A 222 -9.87 14.24 -1.76
CA MET A 222 -9.43 14.65 -0.42
C MET A 222 -7.91 14.88 -0.35
N VAL A 223 -7.12 14.08 -1.07
CA VAL A 223 -5.63 14.14 -1.04
C VAL A 223 -5.06 15.13 -2.06
N LEU A 224 -5.75 15.30 -3.19
CA LEU A 224 -5.40 16.19 -4.29
C LEU A 224 -6.62 17.07 -4.56
N PRO A 225 -6.85 18.10 -3.72
CA PRO A 225 -7.93 19.05 -3.97
C PRO A 225 -7.66 19.73 -5.32
N GLU A 226 -8.73 19.91 -6.11
CA GLU A 226 -8.65 20.67 -7.35
C GLU A 226 -7.96 22.01 -7.08
N ARG A 227 -6.97 22.35 -7.92
CA ARG A 227 -6.51 23.74 -7.98
C ARG A 227 -7.75 24.52 -8.41
N LYS A 228 -8.39 25.23 -7.49
CA LYS A 228 -9.32 26.30 -7.87
C LYS A 228 -8.54 27.17 -8.83
N SER A 229 -8.97 27.18 -10.08
CA SER A 229 -8.48 28.11 -11.10
C SER A 229 -8.68 29.51 -10.51
N ALA A 230 -7.57 30.13 -10.13
CA ALA A 230 -7.51 31.55 -9.81
C ALA A 230 -6.88 32.25 -11.01
#